data_AF-A0A932CJS5-F1
#
_entry.id   AF-A0A932CJS5-F1
#
_cell.length_a   1.000
_cell.length_b   1.000
_cell.length_c   1.000
_cell.angle_alpha   90.00
_cell.angle_beta   90.00
_cell.angle_gamma   90.00
#
_symmetry.space_group_name_H-M   'P 1'
#
loop_
_entity.id
_entity.type
_entity.pdbx_description
1 polymer ?
#
loop_
_entity_poly.entity_id
_entity_poly.type
_entity_poly.pdbx_seq_one_letter_code
_entity_poly.pdbx_strand_id
1 'polypeptide(L)'
;MDEVVAVPDVEQKYERKYGLDKALAGKRAECDGGASYPAVMPNGEMGYMPSRETFKGRLTGLYFDQGDPPWRWYELMVLEDRPPNYPDETVWCEQGFLFIFDDETGEEQR
;
A
#
# COMPACT_ATOMS: atom_id res chain seq x y z
N MET A 1 -2.48 21.10 35.92
CA MET A 1 -2.90 21.43 34.54
C MET A 1 -1.72 21.01 33.70
N ASP A 2 -1.71 19.76 33.28
CA ASP A 2 -0.65 19.21 32.43
C ASP A 2 -0.89 19.72 31.01
N GLU A 3 0.04 20.54 30.54
CA GLU A 3 0.06 21.05 29.18
C GLU A 3 0.51 19.89 28.27
N VAL A 4 -0.43 19.35 27.51
CA VAL A 4 -0.15 18.39 26.43
C VAL A 4 0.62 19.14 25.34
N VAL A 5 1.95 19.06 25.41
CA VAL A 5 2.83 19.50 24.32
C VAL A 5 2.67 18.48 23.20
N ALA A 6 1.80 18.80 22.24
CA ALA A 6 1.76 18.08 20.97
C ALA A 6 3.15 18.21 20.34
N VAL A 7 3.85 17.08 20.15
CA VAL A 7 5.07 17.00 19.37
C VAL A 7 4.65 16.98 17.89
N PRO A 8 4.75 18.10 17.16
CA PRO A 8 4.09 18.25 15.86
C PRO A 8 4.70 17.35 14.76
N ASP A 9 5.91 16.85 14.97
CA ASP A 9 6.68 16.11 13.96
C ASP A 9 6.31 14.62 13.88
N VAL A 10 5.93 14.02 15.01
CA VAL A 10 5.65 12.58 15.09
C VAL A 10 4.30 12.23 14.47
N GLU A 11 3.27 13.05 14.66
CA GLU A 11 1.94 12.79 14.10
C GLU A 11 1.87 12.99 12.58
N GLN A 12 2.60 13.97 12.04
CA GLN A 12 2.59 14.26 10.60
C GLN A 12 3.20 13.15 9.75
N LYS A 13 4.21 12.42 10.26
CA LYS A 13 4.86 11.32 9.54
C LYS A 13 3.90 10.18 9.18
N TYR A 14 2.81 10.02 9.93
CA TYR A 14 1.82 8.96 9.72
C TYR A 14 0.53 9.46 9.07
N GLU A 15 0.41 10.76 8.79
CA GLU A 15 -0.77 11.29 8.10
C GLU A 15 -0.86 10.70 6.69
N ARG A 16 -2.05 10.20 6.33
CA ARG A 16 -2.35 9.69 5.00
C ARG A 16 -3.14 10.72 4.22
N LYS A 17 -2.63 11.12 3.06
CA LYS A 17 -3.31 12.03 2.13
C LYS A 17 -3.91 11.23 0.99
N TYR A 18 -5.23 11.10 0.99
CA TYR A 18 -5.96 10.27 0.03
C TYR A 18 -6.28 11.02 -1.28
N GLY A 19 -6.36 10.27 -2.38
CA GLY A 19 -6.77 10.78 -3.68
C GLY A 19 -7.33 9.68 -4.59
N LEU A 20 -7.67 10.06 -5.83
CA LEU A 20 -8.21 9.17 -6.85
C LEU A 20 -7.48 9.39 -8.18
N ASP A 21 -6.86 8.33 -8.70
CA ASP A 21 -6.32 8.25 -10.05
C ASP A 21 -7.28 7.48 -10.97
N LYS A 22 -8.09 8.24 -11.71
CA LYS A 22 -9.07 7.68 -12.65
C LYS A 22 -8.43 6.93 -13.82
N ALA A 23 -7.17 7.21 -14.15
CA ALA A 23 -6.49 6.53 -15.25
C ALA A 23 -6.09 5.10 -14.87
N LEU A 24 -6.03 4.79 -13.57
CA LEU A 24 -5.68 3.47 -13.05
C LEU A 24 -6.90 2.64 -12.65
N ALA A 25 -8.04 3.27 -12.41
CA ALA A 25 -9.27 2.57 -12.04
C ALA A 25 -9.66 1.49 -13.06
N GLY A 26 -9.89 0.26 -12.56
CA GLY A 26 -10.31 -0.90 -13.33
C GLY A 26 -9.18 -1.68 -14.01
N LYS A 27 -7.95 -1.11 -14.08
CA LYS A 27 -6.81 -1.79 -14.69
C LYS A 27 -6.39 -3.00 -13.87
N ARG A 28 -5.97 -4.06 -14.55
CA ARG A 28 -5.35 -5.22 -13.91
C ARG A 28 -3.94 -4.88 -13.48
N ALA A 29 -3.55 -5.36 -12.31
CA ALA A 29 -2.20 -5.21 -11.81
C ALA A 29 -1.76 -6.38 -10.96
N GLU A 30 -0.45 -6.61 -10.95
CA GLU A 30 0.27 -7.41 -9.95
C GLU A 30 1.01 -6.45 -9.03
N CYS A 31 1.07 -6.77 -7.75
CA CYS A 31 1.88 -6.01 -6.83
C CYS A 31 2.47 -6.88 -5.72
N ASP A 32 3.63 -6.46 -5.22
CA ASP A 32 4.06 -6.90 -3.89
C ASP A 32 3.39 -6.00 -2.86
N GLY A 33 2.27 -6.52 -2.35
CA GLY A 33 1.47 -5.90 -1.31
C GLY A 33 1.57 -6.68 -0.01
N GLY A 34 0.77 -6.27 0.95
CA GLY A 34 0.60 -7.01 2.19
C GLY A 34 0.45 -6.08 3.38
N ALA A 35 -0.26 -6.59 4.39
CA ALA A 35 -0.31 -5.91 5.67
C ALA A 35 1.11 -5.79 6.25
N SER A 36 1.33 -4.75 7.05
CA SER A 36 2.50 -4.70 7.89
C SER A 36 2.31 -5.69 9.04
N TYR A 37 3.29 -6.53 9.34
CA TYR A 37 3.21 -7.43 10.49
C TYR A 37 4.05 -6.88 11.65
N PRO A 38 3.59 -6.99 12.90
CA PRO A 38 4.35 -6.56 14.06
C PRO A 38 5.60 -7.42 14.22
N ALA A 39 6.76 -6.78 14.36
CA ALA A 39 8.05 -7.44 14.51
C ALA A 39 9.00 -6.62 15.38
N VAL A 40 9.94 -7.29 16.04
CA VAL A 40 11.03 -6.63 16.75
C VAL A 40 12.06 -6.15 15.73
N MET A 41 12.27 -4.84 15.67
CA MET A 41 13.20 -4.19 14.77
C MET A 41 14.65 -4.41 15.25
N PRO A 42 15.68 -4.21 14.41
CA PRO A 42 17.09 -4.40 14.80
C PRO A 42 17.55 -3.53 15.99
N ASN A 43 16.84 -2.44 16.29
CA ASN A 43 17.09 -1.58 17.46
C ASN A 43 16.42 -2.10 18.76
N GLY A 44 15.72 -3.23 18.70
CA GLY A 44 15.03 -3.84 19.84
C GLY A 44 13.62 -3.32 20.12
N GLU A 45 13.13 -2.36 19.33
CA GLU A 45 11.78 -1.81 19.48
C GLU A 45 10.74 -2.62 18.68
N MET A 46 9.49 -2.60 19.15
CA MET A 46 8.37 -3.13 18.36
C MET A 46 8.07 -2.17 17.20
N GLY A 47 8.15 -2.69 15.99
CA GLY A 47 7.77 -1.99 14.77
C GLY A 47 6.85 -2.84 13.91
N TYR A 48 6.53 -2.32 12.74
CA TYR A 48 5.79 -3.04 11.72
C TYR A 48 6.71 -3.24 10.51
N MET A 49 6.95 -4.51 10.16
CA MET A 49 7.71 -4.87 8.98
C MET A 49 6.76 -5.01 7.79
N PRO A 50 7.14 -4.53 6.60
CA PRO A 50 6.36 -4.80 5.42
C PRO A 50 6.35 -6.31 5.15
N SER A 51 5.16 -6.91 5.08
CA SER A 51 5.02 -8.19 4.38
C SER A 51 5.19 -7.91 2.88
N ARG A 52 5.93 -8.77 2.19
CA ARG A 52 6.01 -8.76 0.72
C ARG A 52 5.39 -10.04 0.24
N GLU A 53 4.10 -9.95 -0.03
CA GLU A 53 3.33 -11.02 -0.62
C GLU A 53 2.81 -10.55 -1.97
N THR A 54 2.82 -11.44 -2.95
CA THR A 54 2.38 -11.09 -4.30
C THR A 54 0.86 -11.19 -4.38
N PHE A 55 0.24 -10.15 -4.94
CA PHE A 55 -1.20 -10.06 -5.19
C PHE A 55 -1.44 -9.75 -6.66
N LYS A 56 -2.55 -10.28 -7.19
CA LYS A 56 -3.08 -9.90 -8.52
C LYS A 56 -4.53 -9.51 -8.38
N GLY A 57 -4.93 -8.46 -9.08
CA GLY A 57 -6.31 -8.00 -9.04
C GLY A 57 -6.54 -6.78 -9.91
N ARG A 58 -7.53 -5.97 -9.53
CA ARG A 58 -7.90 -4.74 -10.23
C ARG A 58 -7.74 -3.53 -9.34
N LEU A 59 -7.16 -2.48 -9.89
CA LEU A 59 -6.98 -1.21 -9.20
C LEU A 59 -8.33 -0.50 -9.02
N THR A 60 -8.60 0.01 -7.82
CA THR A 60 -9.78 0.87 -7.59
C THR A 60 -9.55 2.29 -8.11
N GLY A 61 -8.29 2.66 -8.30
CA GLY A 61 -7.84 4.03 -8.55
C GLY A 61 -7.66 4.84 -7.26
N LEU A 62 -8.07 4.34 -6.10
CA LEU A 62 -7.81 5.00 -4.83
C LEU A 62 -6.31 4.92 -4.51
N TYR A 63 -5.76 6.04 -4.04
CA TYR A 63 -4.40 6.08 -3.54
C TYR A 63 -4.30 6.87 -2.25
N PHE A 64 -3.24 6.65 -1.48
CA PHE A 64 -2.80 7.58 -0.45
C PHE A 64 -1.30 7.81 -0.49
N ASP A 65 -0.88 9.00 -0.10
CA ASP A 65 0.51 9.38 0.13
C ASP A 65 0.78 9.42 1.65
N GLN A 66 1.88 8.81 2.12
CA GLN A 66 2.26 8.79 3.53
C GLN A 66 3.79 8.87 3.71
N GLY A 67 4.24 9.62 4.72
CA GLY A 67 5.66 9.76 5.07
C GLY A 67 6.30 11.06 4.57
N ASP A 68 7.58 11.23 4.91
CA ASP A 68 8.42 12.33 4.44
C ASP A 68 9.82 11.79 4.06
N PRO A 69 10.17 11.71 2.76
CA PRO A 69 9.32 12.03 1.60
C PRO A 69 8.12 11.07 1.47
N PRO A 70 7.02 11.50 0.81
CA PRO A 70 5.80 10.70 0.76
C PRO A 70 5.95 9.47 -0.16
N TRP A 71 5.59 8.29 0.36
CA TRP A 71 5.38 7.08 -0.42
C TRP A 71 3.92 6.97 -0.84
N ARG A 72 3.69 6.66 -2.11
CA ARG A 72 2.36 6.47 -2.68
C ARG A 72 1.95 5.01 -2.65
N TRP A 73 0.71 4.77 -2.24
CA TRP A 73 0.09 3.46 -2.17
C TRP A 73 -1.21 3.46 -2.96
N TYR A 74 -1.44 2.44 -3.80
CA TYR A 74 -2.67 2.23 -4.56
C TYR A 74 -3.45 1.04 -3.99
N GLU A 75 -4.78 1.12 -4.01
CA GLU A 75 -5.61 0.00 -3.57
C GLU A 75 -5.93 -0.95 -4.73
N LEU A 76 -5.65 -2.23 -4.48
CA LEU A 76 -6.02 -3.35 -5.32
C LEU A 76 -7.21 -4.09 -4.70
N MET A 77 -8.21 -4.38 -5.51
CA MET A 77 -9.41 -5.14 -5.15
C MET A 77 -9.61 -6.31 -6.12
N VAL A 78 -10.65 -7.13 -5.89
CA VAL A 78 -10.95 -8.31 -6.73
C VAL A 78 -9.68 -9.16 -6.88
N LEU A 79 -9.17 -9.62 -5.74
CA LEU A 79 -7.90 -10.32 -5.67
C LEU A 79 -8.04 -11.68 -6.39
N GLU A 80 -7.60 -11.71 -7.65
CA GLU A 80 -7.56 -12.88 -8.53
C GLU A 80 -6.50 -13.89 -8.06
N ASP A 81 -5.40 -13.38 -7.48
CA ASP A 81 -4.36 -14.17 -6.80
C ASP A 81 -3.98 -13.48 -5.48
N ARG A 82 -3.97 -14.24 -4.39
CA ARG A 82 -3.63 -13.76 -3.04
C ARG A 82 -3.10 -14.88 -2.15
N PRO A 83 -2.31 -14.56 -1.11
CA PRO A 83 -1.85 -15.53 -0.14
C PRO A 83 -3.00 -16.31 0.52
N PRO A 84 -2.80 -17.59 0.83
CA PRO A 84 -3.78 -18.37 1.57
C PRO A 84 -4.04 -17.73 2.95
N ASN A 85 -5.32 -17.61 3.30
CA ASN A 85 -5.80 -16.98 4.54
C ASN A 85 -5.61 -15.45 4.63
N TYR A 86 -5.34 -14.75 3.53
CA TYR A 86 -5.41 -13.29 3.53
C TYR A 86 -6.85 -12.84 3.86
N PRO A 87 -7.07 -12.11 4.97
CA PRO A 87 -8.40 -11.88 5.53
C PRO A 87 -9.18 -10.79 4.79
N ASP A 88 -8.48 -9.85 4.15
CA ASP A 88 -9.07 -8.66 3.57
C ASP A 88 -9.46 -8.87 2.10
N GLU A 89 -10.43 -8.07 1.66
CA GLU A 89 -10.91 -8.06 0.26
C GLU A 89 -10.07 -7.14 -0.64
N THR A 90 -9.31 -6.24 -0.03
CA THR A 90 -8.40 -5.31 -0.72
C THR A 90 -7.02 -5.33 -0.10
N VAL A 91 -6.03 -4.84 -0.84
CA VAL A 91 -4.65 -4.67 -0.37
C VAL A 91 -4.12 -3.33 -0.89
N TRP A 92 -3.29 -2.67 -0.08
CA TRP A 92 -2.57 -1.47 -0.50
C TRP A 92 -1.20 -1.86 -1.03
N CYS A 93 -0.91 -1.46 -2.27
CA CYS A 93 0.32 -1.72 -2.99
C CYS A 93 1.14 -0.44 -3.09
N GLU A 94 2.42 -0.48 -2.75
CA GLU A 94 3.32 0.66 -2.96
C GLU A 94 3.57 0.85 -4.47
N GLN A 95 3.63 2.11 -4.92
CA GLN A 95 3.75 2.47 -6.34
C GLN A 95 4.96 1.83 -7.03
N GLY A 96 6.12 1.77 -6.35
CA GLY A 96 7.35 1.17 -6.86
C GLY A 96 7.29 -0.36 -7.05
N PHE A 97 6.25 -1.02 -6.53
CA PHE A 97 6.03 -2.46 -6.67
C PHE A 97 4.68 -2.78 -7.33
N LEU A 98 4.11 -1.85 -8.10
CA LEU A 98 2.85 -2.01 -8.81
C LEU A 98 3.10 -2.15 -10.32
N PHE A 99 2.74 -3.30 -10.88
CA PHE A 99 2.92 -3.64 -12.29
C PHE A 99 1.56 -3.75 -12.97
N ILE A 100 1.30 -2.90 -13.97
CA ILE A 100 0.01 -2.83 -14.66
C ILE A 100 0.04 -3.72 -15.89
N PHE A 101 -1.00 -4.54 -16.05
CA PHE A 101 -1.22 -5.36 -17.24
C PHE A 101 -2.13 -4.65 -18.23
N ASP A 102 -1.78 -4.67 -19.51
CA ASP A 102 -2.68 -4.27 -20.59
C ASP A 102 -3.48 -5.49 -21.09
N ASP A 103 -4.82 -5.39 -21.11
CA ASP A 103 -5.72 -6.46 -21.55
C ASP A 103 -5.59 -6.72 -23.08
N GLU A 104 -4.88 -5.88 -23.85
CA GLU A 104 -4.70 -6.07 -25.31
C GLU A 104 -3.51 -6.95 -25.71
N THR A 105 -2.48 -7.14 -24.87
CA THR A 105 -1.31 -8.00 -25.23
C THR A 105 -0.74 -8.86 -24.11
N GLY A 106 -1.14 -8.67 -22.84
CA GLY A 106 -0.52 -9.38 -21.71
C GLY A 106 0.93 -8.97 -21.45
N GLU A 107 1.34 -7.78 -21.91
CA GLU A 107 2.67 -7.22 -21.68
C GLU A 107 2.64 -6.21 -20.52
N GLU A 108 3.66 -6.27 -19.68
CA GLU A 108 3.90 -5.35 -18.56
C GLU A 108 4.31 -3.98 -19.10
N GLN A 109 3.56 -2.92 -18.78
CA GLN A 109 3.95 -1.55 -19.14
C GLN A 109 5.01 -1.04 -18.16
N ARG A 110 6.28 -1.11 -18.57
CA ARG A 110 7.46 -0.65 -17.82
C ARG A 110 7.79 0.82 -18.06
#